data_AF-A0A9W4MDE8-F1
#
_entry.id   AF-A0A9W4MDE8-F1
#
_cell.length_a   1.000
_cell.length_b   1.000
_cell.length_c   1.000
_cell.angle_alpha   90.00
_cell.angle_beta   90.00
_cell.angle_gamma   90.00
#
_symmetry.space_group_name_H-M   'P 1'
#
loop_
_entity.id
_entity.type
_entity.pdbx_description
1 polymer ?
#
loop_
_entity_poly.entity_id
_entity_poly.type
_entity_poly.pdbx_seq_one_letter_code
_entity_poly.pdbx_strand_id
1 'polypeptide(L)'
;MGSNLDCEVRADITRAEWDENFAVALPAKQLVDLVRGMPAGSVIRLTPQGADVTVQCGRSRYKMPSLLAEDFPRLIAPDDATRLIIAGAELAEAMAAVAHAQADDKDWQNAGTRLSLCGGDLRVDAYCRRMYTRRTAPLVEDAEGSASAIVPREVAPSLIKIAADSASITLHLAANLIRVEGNGVTLTTKVVEAQWPDFDGQFPREPWHVITVERAPLAAALDRLSGVLVAKEASSRAVAIDFTASETLSLSVRDSIGGDGAEEVAASVATDGEREGAQAFKVYPRQVLDLLKATKANSVTIAIFDPAKPWRMTPSGAAPDDLSEIAFTSHIA
;
A
#
# COMPACT_ATOMS: atom_id res chain seq x y z
N MET A 1 6.33 -2.89 -24.32
CA MET A 1 5.64 -1.72 -23.72
C MET A 1 4.15 -1.94 -23.85
N GLY A 2 3.37 -1.59 -22.82
CA GLY A 2 1.91 -1.58 -22.82
C GLY A 2 1.41 -0.34 -22.09
N SER A 3 0.28 0.23 -22.51
CA SER A 3 -0.27 1.45 -21.90
C SER A 3 -1.79 1.41 -21.92
N ASN A 4 -2.42 1.96 -20.87
CA ASN A 4 -3.85 2.27 -20.83
C ASN A 4 -4.12 3.78 -20.84
N LEU A 5 -3.14 4.59 -21.29
CA LEU A 5 -3.13 6.07 -21.30
C LEU A 5 -2.87 6.75 -19.94
N ASP A 6 -3.15 6.07 -18.83
CA ASP A 6 -2.90 6.59 -17.48
C ASP A 6 -1.73 5.90 -16.78
N CYS A 7 -1.39 4.70 -17.24
CA CYS A 7 -0.27 3.90 -16.79
C CYS A 7 0.37 3.19 -18.00
N GLU A 8 1.70 3.27 -18.06
CA GLU A 8 2.56 2.65 -19.05
C GLU A 8 3.54 1.72 -18.35
N VAL A 9 3.70 0.51 -18.89
CA VAL A 9 4.71 -0.45 -18.44
C VAL A 9 5.61 -0.81 -19.60
N ARG A 10 6.92 -0.63 -19.41
CA ARG A 10 7.98 -1.05 -20.30
C ARG A 10 8.81 -2.13 -19.60
N ALA A 11 9.19 -3.16 -20.35
CA ALA A 11 10.13 -4.18 -19.91
C ALA A 11 11.17 -4.35 -21.00
N ASP A 12 12.44 -4.31 -20.62
CA ASP A 12 13.56 -4.51 -21.52
C ASP A 12 13.96 -6.01 -21.53
N ILE A 13 14.09 -6.57 -22.73
CA ILE A 13 14.45 -7.99 -22.92
C ILE A 13 15.96 -8.06 -23.18
N THR A 14 16.71 -8.68 -22.27
CA THR A 14 18.18 -8.76 -22.34
C THR A 14 18.71 -9.89 -23.22
N ARG A 15 17.87 -10.87 -23.56
CA ARG A 15 18.21 -12.00 -24.45
C ARG A 15 17.44 -11.89 -25.77
N ALA A 16 17.84 -10.95 -26.60
CA ALA A 16 17.30 -10.78 -27.94
C ALA A 16 18.44 -10.52 -28.93
N GLU A 17 18.28 -11.05 -30.13
CA GLU A 17 19.15 -10.79 -31.29
C GLU A 17 18.28 -10.17 -32.38
N TRP A 18 18.82 -9.22 -33.12
CA TRP A 18 18.14 -8.53 -34.20
C TRP A 18 19.03 -8.44 -35.43
N ASP A 19 18.50 -8.90 -36.56
CA ASP A 19 19.13 -8.70 -37.88
C ASP A 19 18.91 -7.24 -38.35
N GLU A 20 17.71 -6.70 -38.10
CA GLU A 20 17.31 -5.33 -38.42
C GLU A 20 16.46 -4.71 -37.29
N ASN A 21 16.63 -3.41 -37.06
CA ASN A 21 15.82 -2.68 -36.08
C ASN A 21 14.41 -2.43 -36.61
N PHE A 22 13.39 -2.74 -35.82
CA PHE A 22 12.00 -2.43 -36.14
C PHE A 22 11.21 -2.06 -34.89
N ALA A 23 10.08 -1.37 -35.07
CA ALA A 23 9.15 -1.04 -34.01
C ALA A 23 7.72 -1.20 -34.51
N VAL A 24 6.92 -1.97 -33.79
CA VAL A 24 5.53 -2.30 -34.14
C VAL A 24 4.72 -2.51 -32.86
N ALA A 25 3.43 -2.21 -32.90
CA ALA A 25 2.49 -2.52 -31.83
C ALA A 25 1.71 -3.79 -32.18
N LEU A 26 1.64 -4.74 -31.24
CA LEU A 26 0.97 -6.03 -31.39
C LEU A 26 -0.14 -6.23 -30.35
N PRO A 27 -1.20 -6.99 -30.67
CA PRO A 27 -2.22 -7.37 -29.68
C PRO A 27 -1.63 -8.15 -28.51
N ALA A 28 -1.46 -7.47 -27.37
CA ALA A 28 -0.73 -8.01 -26.21
C ALA A 28 -1.30 -9.35 -25.71
N LYS A 29 -2.63 -9.46 -25.55
CA LYS A 29 -3.28 -10.68 -25.08
C LYS A 29 -3.00 -11.88 -26.00
N GLN A 30 -3.15 -11.69 -27.31
CA GLN A 30 -2.91 -12.75 -28.29
C GLN A 30 -1.45 -13.19 -28.29
N LEU A 31 -0.51 -12.24 -28.19
CA LEU A 31 0.91 -12.55 -28.13
C LEU A 31 1.24 -13.34 -26.85
N VAL A 32 0.73 -12.91 -25.69
CA VAL A 32 0.95 -13.60 -24.41
C VAL A 32 0.35 -15.01 -24.43
N ASP A 33 -0.89 -15.17 -24.88
CA ASP A 33 -1.54 -16.48 -24.95
C ASP A 33 -0.81 -17.42 -25.92
N LEU A 34 -0.31 -16.88 -27.03
CA LEU A 34 0.51 -17.63 -27.99
C LEU A 34 1.84 -18.09 -27.37
N VAL A 35 2.57 -17.19 -26.70
CA VAL A 35 3.86 -17.50 -26.07
C VAL A 35 3.71 -18.49 -24.92
N ARG A 36 2.64 -18.41 -24.13
CA ARG A 36 2.34 -19.38 -23.05
C ARG A 36 2.13 -20.80 -23.55
N GLY A 37 1.64 -20.96 -24.78
CA GLY A 37 1.47 -22.28 -25.40
C GLY A 37 2.76 -22.89 -25.97
N MET A 38 3.87 -22.13 -26.00
CA MET A 38 5.13 -22.60 -26.57
C MET A 38 5.94 -23.42 -25.55
N PRO A 39 6.71 -24.43 -25.98
CA PRO A 39 7.61 -25.17 -25.11
C PRO A 39 8.64 -24.28 -24.41
N ALA A 40 9.01 -24.60 -23.17
CA ALA A 40 10.04 -23.87 -22.44
C ALA A 40 11.39 -23.92 -23.17
N GLY A 41 12.11 -22.79 -23.19
CA GLY A 41 13.40 -22.66 -23.90
C GLY A 41 13.28 -22.44 -25.41
N SER A 42 12.07 -22.29 -25.95
CA SER A 42 11.87 -22.00 -27.37
C SER A 42 12.44 -20.64 -27.77
N VAL A 43 13.07 -20.58 -28.94
CA VAL A 43 13.46 -19.31 -29.58
C VAL A 43 12.29 -18.80 -30.41
N ILE A 44 11.88 -17.57 -30.14
CA ILE A 44 10.78 -16.90 -30.82
C ILE A 44 11.37 -15.87 -31.78
N ARG A 45 11.10 -16.02 -33.07
CA ARG A 45 11.49 -15.07 -34.10
C ARG A 45 10.29 -14.21 -34.48
N LEU A 46 10.48 -12.89 -34.45
CA LEU A 46 9.52 -11.90 -34.93
C LEU A 46 10.04 -11.32 -36.25
N THR A 47 9.20 -11.30 -37.28
CA THR A 47 9.57 -10.77 -38.60
C THR A 47 8.45 -9.86 -39.11
N PRO A 48 8.67 -8.53 -39.13
CA PRO A 48 7.72 -7.58 -39.72
C PRO A 48 7.54 -7.84 -41.23
N GLN A 49 6.31 -7.76 -41.72
CA GLN A 49 5.92 -7.97 -43.12
C GLN A 49 4.76 -7.04 -43.47
N GLY A 50 5.08 -5.81 -43.90
CA GLY A 50 4.07 -4.80 -44.22
C GLY A 50 3.28 -4.41 -42.97
N ALA A 51 1.97 -4.64 -42.98
CA ALA A 51 1.06 -4.34 -41.85
C ALA A 51 0.98 -5.47 -40.81
N ASP A 52 1.73 -6.56 -40.97
CA ASP A 52 1.65 -7.74 -40.12
C ASP A 52 3.03 -8.11 -39.56
N VAL A 53 3.06 -8.89 -38.48
CA VAL A 53 4.25 -9.54 -37.95
C VAL A 53 4.08 -11.05 -38.03
N THR A 54 5.04 -11.72 -38.63
CA THR A 54 5.18 -13.18 -38.52
C THR A 54 5.83 -13.51 -37.18
N VAL A 55 5.18 -14.34 -36.37
CA VAL A 55 5.72 -14.93 -35.14
C VAL A 55 6.06 -16.39 -35.42
N GLN A 56 7.32 -16.77 -35.30
CA GLN A 56 7.79 -18.14 -35.58
C GLN A 56 8.46 -18.75 -34.36
N CYS A 57 8.15 -20.02 -34.07
CA CYS A 57 8.76 -20.82 -33.03
C CYS A 57 8.98 -22.25 -33.57
N GLY A 58 10.23 -22.60 -33.87
CA GLY A 58 10.56 -23.85 -34.54
C GLY A 58 9.84 -23.97 -35.90
N ARG A 59 8.95 -24.97 -36.03
CA ARG A 59 8.14 -25.22 -37.24
C ARG A 59 6.78 -24.53 -37.22
N SER A 60 6.39 -23.96 -36.08
CA SER A 60 5.12 -23.24 -35.93
C SER A 60 5.27 -21.80 -36.42
N ARG A 61 4.31 -21.33 -37.23
CA ARG A 61 4.28 -19.98 -37.78
C ARG A 61 2.90 -19.38 -37.62
N TYR A 62 2.87 -18.17 -37.07
CA TYR A 62 1.65 -17.39 -36.84
C TYR A 62 1.81 -16.03 -37.49
N LYS A 63 0.69 -15.45 -37.92
CA LYS A 63 0.63 -14.10 -38.49
C LYS A 63 -0.24 -13.25 -37.59
N MET A 64 0.30 -12.12 -37.13
CA MET A 64 -0.42 -11.19 -36.26
C MET A 64 -0.54 -9.82 -36.94
N PRO A 65 -1.73 -9.19 -36.93
CA PRO A 65 -1.85 -7.82 -37.39
C PRO A 65 -1.05 -6.89 -36.46
N SER A 66 -0.48 -5.84 -37.03
CA SER A 66 0.29 -4.85 -36.29
C SER A 66 -0.16 -3.43 -36.59
N LEU A 67 0.12 -2.52 -35.66
CA LEU A 67 -0.02 -1.09 -35.84
C LEU A 67 1.37 -0.43 -35.83
N LEU A 68 1.46 0.77 -36.40
CA LEU A 68 2.69 1.54 -36.39
C LEU A 68 3.05 1.92 -34.96
N ALA A 69 4.33 1.83 -34.61
CA ALA A 69 4.77 2.14 -33.26
C ALA A 69 4.66 3.64 -32.91
N GLU A 70 4.66 4.52 -33.91
CA GLU A 70 4.48 5.97 -33.74
C GLU A 70 3.08 6.35 -33.26
N ASP A 71 2.07 5.52 -33.55
CA ASP A 71 0.71 5.70 -33.05
C ASP A 71 0.55 5.25 -31.59
N PHE A 72 1.57 4.62 -31.01
CA PHE A 72 1.49 4.10 -29.65
C PHE A 72 1.70 5.23 -28.62
N PRO A 73 0.74 5.44 -27.70
CA PRO A 73 0.81 6.54 -26.74
C PRO A 73 2.00 6.36 -25.77
N ARG A 74 2.62 7.48 -25.39
CA ARG A 74 3.74 7.50 -24.44
C ARG A 74 3.48 8.43 -23.27
N LEU A 75 3.82 7.98 -22.07
CA LEU A 75 3.89 8.84 -20.88
C LEU A 75 5.34 9.29 -20.67
N ILE A 76 5.61 10.56 -20.97
CA ILE A 76 6.93 11.16 -20.77
C ILE A 76 6.96 11.82 -19.40
N ALA A 77 7.80 11.30 -18.51
CA ALA A 77 8.06 11.94 -17.22
C ALA A 77 8.76 13.30 -17.45
N PRO A 78 8.38 14.35 -16.71
CA PRO A 78 9.00 15.67 -16.87
C PRO A 78 10.42 15.71 -16.29
N ASP A 79 11.22 16.65 -16.79
CA ASP A 79 12.65 16.79 -16.44
C ASP A 79 12.89 17.24 -14.99
N ASP A 80 11.88 17.78 -14.31
CA ASP A 80 11.93 18.32 -12.95
C ASP A 80 11.53 17.29 -11.86
N ALA A 81 11.36 16.02 -12.23
CA ALA A 81 11.01 14.97 -11.28
C ALA A 81 12.11 14.77 -10.22
N THR A 82 11.72 14.73 -8.95
CA THR A 82 12.61 14.39 -7.85
C THR A 82 12.97 12.92 -7.91
N ARG A 83 14.26 12.61 -8.03
CA ARG A 83 14.78 11.24 -8.11
C ARG A 83 15.18 10.72 -6.74
N LEU A 84 14.61 9.59 -6.34
CA LEU A 84 14.90 8.87 -5.09
C LEU A 84 15.39 7.46 -5.42
N ILE A 85 16.36 6.94 -4.66
CA ILE A 85 16.77 5.53 -4.73
C ILE A 85 16.42 4.86 -3.40
N ILE A 86 15.69 3.75 -3.47
CA ILE A 86 15.23 2.99 -2.30
C ILE A 86 15.54 1.51 -2.52
N ALA A 87 15.83 0.76 -1.45
CA ALA A 87 15.94 -0.69 -1.55
C ALA A 87 14.57 -1.29 -1.95
N GLY A 88 14.55 -2.20 -2.93
CA GLY A 88 13.29 -2.72 -3.46
C GLY A 88 12.45 -3.45 -2.39
N ALA A 89 13.11 -4.16 -1.48
CA ALA A 89 12.46 -4.82 -0.34
C ALA A 89 11.79 -3.83 0.61
N GLU A 90 12.46 -2.71 0.95
CA GLU A 90 11.92 -1.67 1.84
C GLU A 90 10.69 -0.98 1.22
N LEU A 91 10.76 -0.62 -0.06
CA LEU A 91 9.63 -0.02 -0.77
C LEU A 91 8.45 -0.99 -0.87
N ALA A 92 8.70 -2.26 -1.20
CA ALA A 92 7.67 -3.28 -1.28
C ALA A 92 6.99 -3.51 0.08
N GLU A 93 7.78 -3.60 1.16
CA GLU A 93 7.28 -3.75 2.53
C GLU A 93 6.45 -2.54 2.95
N ALA A 94 6.95 -1.31 2.74
CA ALA A 94 6.24 -0.08 3.11
C ALA A 94 4.92 0.08 2.35
N MET A 95 4.92 -0.13 1.04
CA MET A 95 3.72 -0.06 0.20
C MET A 95 2.68 -1.12 0.59
N ALA A 96 3.11 -2.37 0.80
CA ALA A 96 2.22 -3.45 1.22
C ALA A 96 1.65 -3.21 2.63
N ALA A 97 2.47 -2.68 3.54
CA ALA A 97 2.08 -2.39 4.90
C ALA A 97 1.00 -1.33 5.00
N VAL A 98 0.89 -0.37 4.06
CA VAL A 98 -0.16 0.66 4.08
C VAL A 98 -1.38 0.34 3.20
N ALA A 99 -1.27 -0.62 2.27
CA ALA A 99 -2.28 -0.88 1.24
C ALA A 99 -3.69 -1.13 1.78
N HIS A 100 -3.81 -1.76 2.96
CA HIS A 100 -5.08 -2.04 3.62
C HIS A 100 -5.82 -0.78 4.11
N ALA A 101 -5.14 0.38 4.16
CA ALA A 101 -5.74 1.66 4.49
C ALA A 101 -6.20 2.46 3.27
N GLN A 102 -5.98 1.96 2.04
CA GLN A 102 -6.52 2.60 0.86
C GLN A 102 -8.05 2.54 0.84
N ALA A 103 -8.70 3.63 0.42
CA ALA A 103 -10.14 3.62 0.21
C ALA A 103 -10.54 2.63 -0.90
N ASP A 104 -11.54 1.79 -0.63
CA ASP A 104 -12.14 0.87 -1.61
C ASP A 104 -13.17 1.55 -2.53
N ASP A 105 -13.63 2.74 -2.14
CA ASP A 105 -14.64 3.51 -2.87
C ASP A 105 -14.00 4.24 -4.05
N LYS A 106 -14.50 3.96 -5.25
CA LYS A 106 -13.99 4.55 -6.51
C LYS A 106 -14.30 6.04 -6.63
N ASP A 107 -15.30 6.53 -5.90
CA ASP A 107 -15.65 7.95 -5.88
C ASP A 107 -14.82 8.72 -4.83
N TRP A 108 -13.95 8.04 -4.08
CA TRP A 108 -13.06 8.66 -3.11
C TRP A 108 -11.89 9.33 -3.82
N GLN A 109 -11.83 10.66 -3.73
CA GLN A 109 -10.87 11.50 -4.45
C GLN A 109 -9.39 11.13 -4.19
N ASN A 110 -9.10 10.49 -3.05
CA ASN A 110 -7.76 10.09 -2.62
C ASN A 110 -7.57 8.56 -2.55
N ALA A 111 -8.25 7.77 -3.40
CA ALA A 111 -8.12 6.31 -3.43
C ALA A 111 -6.74 5.87 -3.96
N GLY A 112 -5.70 5.97 -3.12
CA GLY A 112 -4.33 5.67 -3.50
C GLY A 112 -3.36 5.66 -2.32
N THR A 113 -2.08 5.58 -2.66
CA THR A 113 -0.97 5.64 -1.69
C THR A 113 -0.11 6.86 -1.98
N ARG A 114 0.04 7.76 -1.00
CA ARG A 114 0.94 8.90 -1.12
C ARG A 114 2.37 8.46 -0.86
N LEU A 115 3.25 8.87 -1.75
CA LEU A 115 4.70 8.84 -1.60
C LEU A 115 5.15 10.27 -1.34
N SER A 116 6.00 10.49 -0.34
CA SER A 116 6.55 11.81 -0.04
C SER A 116 7.96 11.75 0.52
N LEU A 117 8.83 12.65 0.09
CA LEU A 117 10.16 12.84 0.68
C LEU A 117 9.99 13.64 1.98
N CYS A 118 10.39 13.07 3.12
CA CYS A 118 10.26 13.68 4.43
C CYS A 118 11.49 13.38 5.28
N GLY A 119 12.26 14.41 5.64
CA GLY A 119 13.39 14.25 6.56
C GLY A 119 14.53 13.36 6.04
N GLY A 120 14.69 13.27 4.72
CA GLY A 120 15.69 12.40 4.08
C GLY A 120 15.21 10.98 3.77
N ASP A 121 14.00 10.61 4.21
CA ASP A 121 13.41 9.30 3.96
C ASP A 121 12.16 9.37 3.06
N LEU A 122 11.79 8.23 2.47
CA LEU A 122 10.51 8.08 1.80
C LEU A 122 9.42 7.75 2.82
N ARG A 123 8.46 8.64 2.96
CA ARG A 123 7.21 8.41 3.68
C ARG A 123 6.14 7.87 2.72
N VAL A 124 5.55 6.75 3.10
CA VAL A 124 4.51 6.03 2.36
C VAL A 124 3.25 6.06 3.21
N ASP A 125 2.18 6.68 2.70
CA ASP A 125 0.94 6.89 3.44
C ASP A 125 -0.28 6.37 2.68
N ALA A 126 -1.28 5.85 3.39
CA ALA A 126 -2.59 5.57 2.83
C ALA A 126 -3.69 5.87 3.86
N TYR A 127 -4.87 6.25 3.39
CA TYR A 127 -5.99 6.51 4.28
C TYR A 127 -7.35 6.23 3.64
N CYS A 128 -8.30 5.92 4.50
CA CYS A 128 -9.71 5.81 4.19
C CYS A 128 -10.51 6.46 5.33
N ARG A 129 -11.84 6.42 5.24
CA ARG A 129 -12.75 7.10 6.19
C ARG A 129 -12.52 6.80 7.69
N ARG A 130 -11.85 5.70 8.04
CA ARG A 130 -11.70 5.25 9.43
C ARG A 130 -10.25 5.06 9.87
N MET A 131 -9.32 5.09 8.92
CA MET A 131 -7.97 4.61 9.17
C MET A 131 -6.98 5.36 8.31
N TYR A 132 -5.85 5.64 8.92
CA TYR A 132 -4.68 6.24 8.31
C TYR A 132 -3.47 5.39 8.67
N THR A 133 -2.61 5.10 7.71
CA THR A 133 -1.38 4.36 7.95
C THR A 133 -0.22 4.99 7.23
N ARG A 134 0.94 4.89 7.88
CA ARG A 134 2.20 5.44 7.43
C ARG A 134 3.30 4.43 7.66
N ARG A 135 4.23 4.37 6.72
CA ARG A 135 5.53 3.73 6.87
C ARG A 135 6.60 4.66 6.34
N THR A 136 7.77 4.58 6.95
CA THR A 136 8.98 5.23 6.46
C THR A 136 9.88 4.15 5.87
N ALA A 137 10.44 4.42 4.70
CA ALA A 137 11.43 3.58 4.04
C ALA A 137 12.69 4.43 3.84
N PRO A 138 13.85 3.96 4.34
CA PRO A 138 15.09 4.70 4.21
C PRO A 138 15.52 4.80 2.75
N LEU A 139 16.07 5.95 2.37
CA LEU A 139 16.71 6.10 1.07
C LEU A 139 18.09 5.42 1.07
N VAL A 140 18.50 4.94 -0.11
CA VAL A 140 19.85 4.42 -0.34
C VAL A 140 20.86 5.57 -0.52
N GLU A 141 20.38 6.70 -1.04
CA GLU A 141 21.15 7.92 -1.26
C GLU A 141 20.35 9.10 -0.70
N ASP A 142 21.03 10.03 -0.04
CA ASP A 142 20.40 11.25 0.46
C ASP A 142 19.75 12.03 -0.69
N ALA A 143 18.53 12.50 -0.46
CA ALA A 143 17.81 13.35 -1.39
C ALA A 143 17.39 14.64 -0.68
N GLU A 144 17.65 15.77 -1.33
CA GLU A 144 17.22 17.09 -0.86
C GLU A 144 15.93 17.54 -1.54
N GLY A 145 15.25 18.48 -0.90
CA GLY A 145 14.02 19.10 -1.42
C GLY A 145 12.75 18.48 -0.83
N SER A 146 11.64 18.70 -1.54
CA SER A 146 10.32 18.21 -1.15
C SER A 146 9.58 17.73 -2.38
N ALA A 147 9.14 16.48 -2.37
CA ALA A 147 8.33 15.90 -3.42
C ALA A 147 7.23 15.04 -2.81
N SER A 148 6.04 15.09 -3.39
CA SER A 148 4.96 14.20 -3.02
C SER A 148 4.06 13.91 -4.21
N ALA A 149 3.59 12.68 -4.30
CA ALA A 149 2.66 12.24 -5.33
C ALA A 149 1.81 11.08 -4.82
N ILE A 150 0.57 10.97 -5.32
CA ILE A 150 -0.36 9.90 -4.93
C ILE A 150 -0.41 8.86 -6.05
N VAL A 151 0.05 7.64 -5.74
CA VAL A 151 -0.04 6.47 -6.63
C VAL A 151 -1.49 6.00 -6.67
N PRO A 152 -2.10 5.85 -7.86
CA PRO A 152 -3.44 5.27 -7.99
C PRO A 152 -3.52 3.87 -7.39
N ARG A 153 -4.62 3.57 -6.72
CA ARG A 153 -4.83 2.26 -6.08
C ARG A 153 -4.67 1.08 -7.03
N GLU A 154 -5.13 1.19 -8.26
CA GLU A 154 -5.05 0.12 -9.26
C GLU A 154 -3.61 -0.19 -9.69
N VAL A 155 -2.70 0.78 -9.51
CA VAL A 155 -1.30 0.69 -9.92
C VAL A 155 -0.41 0.16 -8.80
N ALA A 156 -0.79 0.39 -7.54
CA ALA A 156 -0.03 -0.02 -6.36
C ALA A 156 0.40 -1.51 -6.37
N PRO A 157 -0.44 -2.50 -6.75
CA PRO A 157 -0.01 -3.90 -6.80
C PRO A 157 1.13 -4.16 -7.80
N SER A 158 1.12 -3.46 -8.94
CA SER A 158 2.17 -3.58 -9.95
C SER A 158 3.48 -2.98 -9.46
N LEU A 159 3.41 -1.83 -8.80
CA LEU A 159 4.57 -1.18 -8.17
C LEU A 159 5.19 -2.08 -7.09
N ILE A 160 4.38 -2.63 -6.18
CA ILE A 160 4.84 -3.56 -5.13
C ILE A 160 5.57 -4.75 -5.76
N LYS A 161 5.03 -5.33 -6.84
CA LYS A 161 5.66 -6.45 -7.53
C LYS A 161 7.02 -6.06 -8.13
N ILE A 162 7.10 -4.93 -8.83
CA ILE A 162 8.37 -4.43 -9.40
C ILE A 162 9.40 -4.21 -8.29
N ALA A 163 8.99 -3.61 -7.17
CA ALA A 163 9.83 -3.38 -6.01
C ALA A 163 10.34 -4.69 -5.40
N ALA A 164 9.46 -5.67 -5.19
CA ALA A 164 9.82 -6.98 -4.62
C ALA A 164 10.78 -7.78 -5.52
N ASP A 165 10.65 -7.63 -6.84
CA ASP A 165 11.51 -8.31 -7.83
C ASP A 165 12.82 -7.55 -8.11
N SER A 166 13.12 -6.46 -7.39
CA SER A 166 14.28 -5.58 -7.61
C SER A 166 15.15 -5.43 -6.37
N ALA A 167 16.48 -5.38 -6.55
CA ALA A 167 17.39 -5.06 -5.44
C ALA A 167 17.25 -3.59 -5.00
N SER A 168 17.11 -2.69 -5.97
CA SER A 168 16.91 -1.26 -5.77
C SER A 168 15.88 -0.73 -6.75
N ILE A 169 15.13 0.29 -6.34
CA ILE A 169 14.18 1.03 -7.16
C ILE A 169 14.65 2.46 -7.31
N THR A 170 14.66 2.96 -8.55
CA THR A 170 14.71 4.40 -8.82
C THR A 170 13.29 4.90 -8.98
N LEU A 171 12.90 5.83 -8.11
CA LEU A 171 11.59 6.47 -8.10
C LEU A 171 11.75 7.92 -8.54
N HIS A 172 10.97 8.33 -9.53
CA HIS A 172 10.87 9.72 -9.97
C HIS A 172 9.49 10.24 -9.58
N LEU A 173 9.46 11.24 -8.72
CA LEU A 173 8.25 11.90 -8.25
C LEU A 173 8.11 13.28 -8.92
N ALA A 174 7.06 13.45 -9.72
CA ALA A 174 6.68 14.73 -10.30
C ALA A 174 5.23 15.08 -9.91
N ALA A 175 4.83 16.32 -10.16
CA ALA A 175 3.50 16.81 -9.79
C ALA A 175 2.35 16.08 -10.52
N ASN A 176 2.60 15.52 -11.71
CA ASN A 176 1.58 14.91 -12.56
C ASN A 176 1.84 13.42 -12.87
N LEU A 177 3.07 12.93 -12.63
CA LEU A 177 3.49 11.57 -12.97
C LEU A 177 4.41 10.99 -11.88
N ILE A 178 4.34 9.66 -11.75
CA ILE A 178 5.30 8.86 -11.00
C ILE A 178 5.93 7.88 -11.97
N ARG A 179 7.26 7.76 -11.94
CA ARG A 179 7.99 6.73 -12.69
C ARG A 179 8.83 5.88 -11.75
N VAL A 180 8.73 4.57 -11.92
CA VAL A 180 9.33 3.54 -11.08
C VAL A 180 10.19 2.65 -11.98
N GLU A 181 11.47 2.50 -11.64
CA GLU A 181 12.41 1.69 -12.40
C GLU A 181 13.07 0.64 -11.52
N GLY A 182 13.02 -0.62 -11.95
CA GLY A 182 13.59 -1.74 -11.24
C GLY A 182 13.70 -2.98 -12.12
N ASN A 183 14.83 -3.69 -12.04
CA ASN A 183 15.06 -4.98 -12.70
C ASN A 183 14.65 -5.02 -14.19
N GLY A 184 15.02 -3.97 -14.96
CA GLY A 184 14.70 -3.87 -16.39
C GLY A 184 13.22 -3.59 -16.70
N VAL A 185 12.42 -3.26 -15.69
CA VAL A 185 11.02 -2.83 -15.81
C VAL A 185 10.90 -1.36 -15.44
N THR A 186 10.18 -0.60 -16.26
CA THR A 186 9.80 0.78 -15.99
C THR A 186 8.28 0.88 -15.97
N LEU A 187 7.72 1.41 -14.89
CA LEU A 187 6.31 1.75 -14.78
C LEU A 187 6.18 3.26 -14.66
N THR A 188 5.39 3.88 -15.52
CA THR A 188 5.07 5.31 -15.47
C THR A 188 3.56 5.47 -15.33
N THR A 189 3.08 6.26 -14.36
CA THR A 189 1.66 6.45 -14.12
C THR A 189 1.33 7.91 -13.79
N LYS A 190 0.15 8.37 -14.20
CA LYS A 190 -0.43 9.63 -13.70
C LYS A 190 -0.69 9.54 -12.21
N VAL A 191 -0.58 10.68 -11.54
CA VAL A 191 -0.92 10.79 -10.13
C VAL A 191 -2.43 10.94 -9.95
N VAL A 192 -2.90 10.64 -8.74
CA VAL A 192 -4.23 11.09 -8.30
C VAL A 192 -4.14 12.58 -7.93
N GLU A 193 -4.90 13.42 -8.63
CA GLU A 193 -4.95 14.87 -8.39
C GLU A 193 -5.92 15.19 -7.24
N ALA A 194 -5.44 15.03 -6.00
CA ALA A 194 -6.25 15.33 -4.84
C ALA A 194 -5.43 15.87 -3.65
N GLN A 195 -6.09 16.64 -2.79
CA GLN A 195 -5.46 17.23 -1.63
C GLN A 195 -5.27 16.18 -0.55
N TRP A 196 -4.04 16.04 -0.06
CA TRP A 196 -3.76 15.16 1.08
C TRP A 196 -4.01 15.90 2.41
N PRO A 197 -4.80 15.33 3.34
CA PRO A 197 -5.02 15.93 4.65
C PRO A 197 -3.73 16.07 5.47
N ASP A 198 -3.61 17.13 6.25
CA ASP A 198 -2.54 17.25 7.25
C ASP A 198 -2.87 16.38 8.47
N PHE A 199 -2.40 15.14 8.48
CA PHE A 199 -2.57 14.23 9.61
C PHE A 199 -1.63 14.55 10.77
N ASP A 200 -0.45 15.12 10.51
CA ASP A 200 0.54 15.40 11.56
C ASP A 200 0.01 16.46 12.54
N GLY A 201 -0.74 17.45 12.04
CA GLY A 201 -1.39 18.47 12.86
C GLY A 201 -2.64 18.00 13.63
N GLN A 202 -3.18 16.80 13.35
CA GLN A 202 -4.44 16.33 13.94
C GLN A 202 -4.27 15.54 15.23
N PHE A 203 -3.09 14.99 15.51
CA PHE A 203 -2.83 14.22 16.73
C PHE A 203 -2.19 15.11 17.80
N PRO A 204 -2.74 15.15 19.03
CA PRO A 204 -2.05 15.76 20.16
C PRO A 204 -0.69 15.08 20.40
N ARG A 205 0.28 15.82 20.96
CA ARG A 205 1.63 15.29 21.18
C ARG A 205 1.69 14.21 22.26
N GLU A 206 0.94 14.41 23.34
CA GLU A 206 1.00 13.55 24.53
C GLU A 206 -0.31 12.77 24.69
N PRO A 207 -0.26 11.42 24.71
CA PRO A 207 -1.44 10.61 24.98
C PRO A 207 -1.82 10.64 26.47
N TRP A 208 -3.11 10.53 26.74
CA TRP A 208 -3.66 10.37 28.10
C TRP A 208 -3.33 8.98 28.66
N HIS A 209 -3.41 7.97 27.79
CA HIS A 209 -3.13 6.59 28.13
C HIS A 209 -2.27 5.92 27.05
N VAL A 210 -1.35 5.08 27.49
CA VAL A 210 -0.50 4.25 26.64
C VAL A 210 -0.66 2.80 27.08
N ILE A 211 -1.25 1.99 26.20
CA ILE A 211 -1.55 0.58 26.45
C ILE A 211 -0.56 -0.26 25.66
N THR A 212 0.19 -1.16 26.29
CA THR A 212 1.03 -2.14 25.58
C THR A 212 0.41 -3.52 25.70
N VAL A 213 0.25 -4.20 24.56
CA VAL A 213 -0.44 -5.50 24.48
C VAL A 213 0.28 -6.42 23.50
N GLU A 214 0.30 -7.72 23.80
CA GLU A 214 0.88 -8.71 22.89
C GLU A 214 0.04 -8.86 21.61
N ARG A 215 0.72 -8.87 20.46
CA ARG A 215 0.10 -8.89 19.13
C ARG A 215 -0.74 -10.15 18.89
N ALA A 216 -0.20 -11.32 19.24
CA ALA A 216 -0.84 -12.60 18.93
C ALA A 216 -2.12 -12.84 19.77
N PRO A 217 -2.13 -12.64 21.10
CA PRO A 217 -3.35 -12.71 21.90
C PRO A 217 -4.42 -11.71 21.45
N LEU A 218 -4.05 -10.45 21.20
CA LEU A 218 -4.99 -9.42 20.72
C LEU A 218 -5.61 -9.80 19.37
N ALA A 219 -4.79 -10.25 18.42
CA ALA A 219 -5.27 -10.68 17.11
C ALA A 219 -6.25 -11.86 17.24
N ALA A 220 -5.93 -12.86 18.07
CA ALA A 220 -6.79 -14.02 18.26
C ALA A 220 -8.15 -13.64 18.88
N ALA A 221 -8.17 -12.71 19.85
CA ALA A 221 -9.40 -12.22 20.46
C ALA A 221 -10.27 -11.44 19.46
N LEU A 222 -9.66 -10.52 18.71
CA LEU A 222 -10.37 -9.73 17.70
C LEU A 222 -10.93 -10.58 16.56
N ASP A 223 -10.22 -11.64 16.16
CA ASP A 223 -10.67 -12.57 15.12
C ASP A 223 -11.93 -13.34 15.55
N ARG A 224 -11.91 -13.89 16.78
CA ARG A 224 -13.09 -14.57 17.37
C ARG A 224 -14.27 -13.62 17.53
N LEU A 225 -14.07 -12.43 18.08
CA LEU A 225 -15.13 -11.42 18.22
C LEU A 225 -15.67 -10.95 16.87
N SER A 226 -14.80 -10.83 15.86
CA SER A 226 -15.24 -10.49 14.50
C SER A 226 -16.14 -11.56 13.87
N GLY A 227 -16.02 -12.83 14.27
CA GLY A 227 -16.88 -13.91 13.81
C GLY A 227 -18.32 -13.82 14.33
N VAL A 228 -18.54 -13.12 15.44
CA VAL A 228 -19.86 -12.93 16.08
C VAL A 228 -20.57 -11.67 15.56
N LEU A 229 -19.85 -10.75 14.90
CA LEU A 229 -20.41 -9.55 14.29
C LEU A 229 -21.05 -9.87 12.92
N VAL A 230 -22.37 -10.09 12.90
CA VAL A 230 -23.10 -10.58 11.72
C VAL A 230 -23.86 -9.46 10.99
N ALA A 231 -24.19 -8.35 11.67
CA ALA A 231 -24.95 -7.25 11.07
C ALA A 231 -24.27 -6.71 9.82
N LYS A 232 -25.07 -6.28 8.84
CA LYS A 232 -24.55 -5.75 7.56
C LYS A 232 -24.03 -4.31 7.67
N GLU A 233 -24.54 -3.54 8.63
CA GLU A 233 -24.18 -2.15 8.82
C GLU A 233 -22.75 -2.01 9.33
N ALA A 234 -21.92 -1.26 8.61
CA ALA A 234 -20.52 -1.10 8.98
C ALA A 234 -20.31 -0.34 10.29
N SER A 235 -21.31 0.43 10.76
CA SER A 235 -21.30 1.15 12.04
C SER A 235 -21.54 0.23 13.25
N SER A 236 -22.27 -0.88 13.08
CA SER A 236 -22.57 -1.81 14.18
C SER A 236 -21.49 -2.88 14.40
N ARG A 237 -20.45 -2.91 13.54
CA ARG A 237 -19.34 -3.89 13.59
C ARG A 237 -18.13 -3.43 14.40
N ALA A 238 -18.34 -2.66 15.46
CA ALA A 238 -17.26 -2.21 16.34
C ALA A 238 -17.12 -3.13 17.56
N VAL A 239 -15.88 -3.36 17.98
CA VAL A 239 -15.53 -3.96 19.28
C VAL A 239 -15.27 -2.82 20.25
N ALA A 240 -15.95 -2.84 21.40
CA ALA A 240 -15.62 -1.97 22.52
C ALA A 240 -14.40 -2.55 23.26
N ILE A 241 -13.44 -1.69 23.58
CA ILE A 241 -12.28 -2.02 24.40
C ILE A 241 -12.36 -1.15 25.64
N ASP A 242 -12.65 -1.80 26.76
CA ASP A 242 -12.65 -1.21 28.09
C ASP A 242 -11.31 -1.50 28.77
N PHE A 243 -10.76 -0.49 29.43
CA PHE A 243 -9.52 -0.63 30.17
C PHE A 243 -9.58 0.17 31.48
N THR A 244 -8.84 -0.31 32.46
CA THR A 244 -8.62 0.39 33.74
C THR A 244 -7.11 0.43 34.03
N ALA A 245 -6.71 0.86 35.23
CA ALA A 245 -5.33 0.68 35.69
C ALA A 245 -4.94 -0.80 35.92
N SER A 246 -5.84 -1.75 35.67
CA SER A 246 -5.57 -3.19 35.67
C SER A 246 -4.66 -3.62 34.51
N GLU A 247 -4.02 -4.77 34.67
CA GLU A 247 -3.16 -5.37 33.63
C GLU A 247 -3.97 -6.12 32.54
N THR A 248 -5.19 -5.67 32.26
CA THR A 248 -6.13 -6.36 31.35
C THR A 248 -6.93 -5.38 30.49
N LEU A 249 -7.15 -5.78 29.24
CA LEU A 249 -8.13 -5.17 28.34
C LEU A 249 -9.36 -6.08 28.25
N SER A 250 -10.53 -5.52 28.49
CA SER A 250 -11.80 -6.20 28.29
C SER A 250 -12.35 -5.80 26.92
N LEU A 251 -12.47 -6.76 26.01
CA LEU A 251 -13.00 -6.58 24.67
C LEU A 251 -14.43 -7.10 24.62
N SER A 252 -15.37 -6.34 24.10
CA SER A 252 -16.77 -6.78 24.00
C SER A 252 -17.43 -6.37 22.69
N VAL A 253 -18.38 -7.21 22.24
CA VAL A 253 -19.27 -6.92 21.12
C VAL A 253 -20.70 -7.15 21.54
N ARG A 254 -21.59 -6.26 21.09
CA ARG A 254 -23.02 -6.46 21.13
C ARG A 254 -23.62 -5.99 19.82
N ASP A 255 -23.97 -6.95 18.98
CA ASP A 255 -24.54 -6.73 17.67
C ASP A 255 -26.06 -6.51 17.76
N SER A 256 -26.61 -5.68 16.88
CA SER A 256 -28.03 -5.29 16.89
C SER A 256 -28.98 -6.45 16.57
N ILE A 257 -28.45 -7.52 15.97
CA ILE A 257 -29.18 -8.74 15.61
C ILE A 257 -28.92 -9.91 16.57
N GLY A 258 -28.35 -9.64 17.75
CA GLY A 258 -28.28 -10.58 18.87
C GLY A 258 -26.95 -11.32 19.06
N GLY A 259 -25.91 -11.03 18.26
CA GLY A 259 -24.55 -11.49 18.54
C GLY A 259 -23.98 -10.79 19.78
N ASP A 260 -23.42 -11.55 20.72
CA ASP A 260 -22.79 -11.02 21.93
C ASP A 260 -21.54 -11.85 22.24
N GLY A 261 -20.49 -11.20 22.72
CA GLY A 261 -19.23 -11.85 23.04
C GLY A 261 -18.32 -10.93 23.84
N ALA A 262 -17.54 -11.52 24.73
CA ALA A 262 -16.56 -10.82 25.55
C ALA A 262 -15.28 -11.64 25.66
N GLU A 263 -14.15 -10.95 25.68
CA GLU A 263 -12.82 -11.51 25.85
C GLU A 263 -11.95 -10.62 26.73
N GLU A 264 -10.93 -11.20 27.33
CA GLU A 264 -9.92 -10.47 28.08
C GLU A 264 -8.53 -10.80 27.56
N VAL A 265 -7.70 -9.76 27.43
CA VAL A 265 -6.31 -9.89 27.00
C VAL A 265 -5.42 -9.17 27.99
N ALA A 266 -4.31 -9.81 28.38
CA ALA A 266 -3.31 -9.17 29.24
C ALA A 266 -2.66 -7.97 28.54
N ALA A 267 -2.51 -6.86 29.25
CA ALA A 267 -1.89 -5.64 28.77
C ALA A 267 -1.26 -4.86 29.92
N SER A 268 -0.34 -3.96 29.61
CA SER A 268 0.09 -2.93 30.57
C SER A 268 -0.50 -1.59 30.17
N VAL A 269 -0.96 -0.82 31.16
CA VAL A 269 -1.56 0.51 30.95
C VAL A 269 -0.75 1.54 31.71
N ALA A 270 -0.15 2.48 30.99
CA ALA A 270 0.46 3.68 31.56
C ALA A 270 -0.52 4.86 31.44
N THR A 271 -0.62 5.68 32.49
CA THR A 271 -1.49 6.86 32.57
C THR A 271 -0.68 8.07 33.03
N ASP A 272 -1.14 9.27 32.65
CA ASP A 272 -0.66 10.54 33.20
C ASP A 272 -0.98 10.75 34.70
N GLY A 273 -1.75 9.85 35.33
CA GLY A 273 -2.07 9.87 36.76
C GLY A 273 -3.22 10.82 37.13
N GLU A 274 -3.71 11.65 36.20
CA GLU A 274 -4.84 12.54 36.44
C GLU A 274 -6.19 11.92 36.02
N ARG A 275 -6.15 10.80 35.28
CA ARG A 275 -7.30 10.20 34.60
C ARG A 275 -7.54 8.72 34.95
N GLU A 276 -7.48 8.37 36.24
CA GLU A 276 -7.56 6.98 36.75
C GLU A 276 -8.95 6.27 36.66
N GLY A 277 -9.83 6.71 35.78
CA GLY A 277 -11.16 6.11 35.59
C GLY A 277 -11.18 4.94 34.58
N ALA A 278 -12.22 4.11 34.62
CA ALA A 278 -12.50 3.17 33.54
C ALA A 278 -12.77 3.96 32.24
N GLN A 279 -12.03 3.62 31.19
CA GLN A 279 -12.13 4.26 29.87
C GLN A 279 -12.50 3.22 28.83
N ALA A 280 -13.18 3.68 27.78
CA ALA A 280 -13.59 2.82 26.68
C ALA A 280 -13.37 3.51 25.35
N PHE A 281 -12.90 2.75 24.36
CA PHE A 281 -12.86 3.18 22.97
C PHE A 281 -13.36 2.07 22.05
N LYS A 282 -13.65 2.41 20.81
CA LYS A 282 -14.16 1.46 19.81
C LYS A 282 -13.15 1.23 18.72
N VAL A 283 -13.06 -0.02 18.29
CA VAL A 283 -12.21 -0.43 17.17
C VAL A 283 -13.02 -1.24 16.16
N TYR A 284 -12.61 -1.19 14.90
CA TYR A 284 -13.17 -2.07 13.86
C TYR A 284 -12.22 -3.26 13.67
N PRO A 285 -12.62 -4.48 14.06
CA PRO A 285 -11.68 -5.59 14.25
C PRO A 285 -10.95 -5.96 12.95
N ARG A 286 -11.62 -5.93 11.80
CA ARG A 286 -10.97 -6.21 10.50
C ARG A 286 -9.77 -5.30 10.23
N GLN A 287 -9.94 -4.01 10.48
CA GLN A 287 -8.89 -3.02 10.24
C GLN A 287 -7.72 -3.23 11.21
N VAL A 288 -8.00 -3.46 12.49
CA VAL A 288 -6.98 -3.81 13.49
C VAL A 288 -6.26 -5.11 13.14
N LEU A 289 -6.97 -6.13 12.68
CA LEU A 289 -6.38 -7.40 12.27
C LEU A 289 -5.44 -7.24 11.07
N ASP A 290 -5.81 -6.45 10.06
CA ASP A 290 -4.96 -6.19 8.90
C ASP A 290 -3.65 -5.49 9.32
N LEU A 291 -3.73 -4.67 10.36
CA LEU A 291 -2.58 -3.96 10.91
C LEU A 291 -1.68 -4.83 11.78
N LEU A 292 -2.27 -5.68 12.61
CA LEU A 292 -1.53 -6.69 13.37
C LEU A 292 -0.86 -7.71 12.43
N LYS A 293 -1.34 -7.89 11.20
CA LYS A 293 -0.65 -8.69 10.17
C LYS A 293 0.48 -7.93 9.48
N ALA A 294 0.37 -6.61 9.35
CA ALA A 294 1.35 -5.75 8.70
C ALA A 294 2.60 -5.45 9.55
N THR A 295 2.61 -5.82 10.84
CA THR A 295 3.76 -5.64 11.73
C THR A 295 4.37 -6.98 12.16
N LYS A 296 5.71 -7.01 12.24
CA LYS A 296 6.50 -8.15 12.72
C LYS A 296 6.76 -8.11 14.23
N ALA A 297 6.40 -7.01 14.91
CA ALA A 297 6.63 -6.86 16.35
C ALA A 297 5.81 -7.86 17.18
N ASN A 298 6.32 -8.28 18.34
CA ASN A 298 5.62 -9.21 19.22
C ASN A 298 4.51 -8.51 20.04
N SER A 299 4.64 -7.20 20.26
CA SER A 299 3.67 -6.36 20.96
C SER A 299 3.44 -5.05 20.22
N VAL A 300 2.31 -4.43 20.53
CA VAL A 300 1.92 -3.12 20.00
C VAL A 300 1.57 -2.18 21.14
N THR A 301 1.73 -0.89 20.88
CA THR A 301 1.37 0.19 21.79
C THR A 301 0.17 0.95 21.23
N ILE A 302 -0.88 1.13 22.02
CA ILE A 302 -2.08 1.89 21.71
C ILE A 302 -2.08 3.17 22.56
N ALA A 303 -1.97 4.31 21.89
CA ALA A 303 -2.00 5.64 22.49
C ALA A 303 -3.40 6.26 22.33
N ILE A 304 -4.01 6.61 23.46
CA ILE A 304 -5.33 7.27 23.53
C ILE A 304 -5.12 8.72 23.94
N PHE A 305 -5.61 9.66 23.13
CA PHE A 305 -5.49 11.10 23.39
C PHE A 305 -6.76 11.75 23.92
N ASP A 306 -7.91 11.10 23.69
CA ASP A 306 -9.24 11.42 24.18
C ASP A 306 -10.13 10.27 23.66
N PRO A 307 -10.98 9.63 24.49
CA PRO A 307 -11.86 8.55 24.05
C PRO A 307 -12.78 8.89 22.87
N ALA A 308 -13.09 10.18 22.69
CA ALA A 308 -13.89 10.66 21.56
C ALA A 308 -13.04 11.01 20.31
N LYS A 309 -11.71 11.00 20.41
CA LYS A 309 -10.77 11.33 19.33
C LYS A 309 -10.12 10.09 18.72
N PRO A 310 -9.44 10.26 17.58
CA PRO A 310 -8.53 9.26 17.05
C PRO A 310 -7.55 8.70 18.09
N TRP A 311 -7.27 7.41 17.97
CA TRP A 311 -6.24 6.71 18.72
C TRP A 311 -5.15 6.21 17.78
N ARG A 312 -3.94 6.02 18.32
CA ARG A 312 -2.78 5.64 17.54
C ARG A 312 -2.25 4.28 17.98
N MET A 313 -1.95 3.40 17.04
CA MET A 313 -1.29 2.13 17.26
C MET A 313 0.12 2.17 16.66
N THR A 314 1.10 1.63 17.37
CA THR A 314 2.49 1.53 16.90
C THR A 314 3.07 0.16 17.30
N PRO A 315 4.03 -0.39 16.54
CA PRO A 315 4.85 -1.50 17.01
C PRO A 315 5.58 -1.11 18.29
N SER A 316 5.58 -1.98 19.32
CA SER A 316 6.29 -1.67 20.57
C SER A 316 7.80 -1.60 20.34
N GLY A 317 8.45 -0.58 20.91
CA GLY A 317 9.88 -0.31 20.74
C GLY A 317 10.23 0.60 19.55
N ALA A 318 9.26 0.99 18.72
CA ALA A 318 9.44 2.11 17.78
C ALA A 318 9.60 3.43 18.54
N ALA A 319 10.46 4.33 18.06
CA ALA A 319 10.58 5.65 18.68
C ALA A 319 9.25 6.42 18.54
N PRO A 320 8.90 7.33 19.47
CA PRO A 320 7.67 8.14 19.38
C PRO A 320 7.55 8.93 18.07
N ASP A 321 8.70 9.25 17.47
CA ASP A 321 8.86 10.00 16.20
C ASP A 321 9.21 9.09 15.01
N ASP A 322 9.38 7.77 15.23
CA ASP A 322 9.50 6.77 14.16
C ASP A 322 8.08 6.45 13.70
N LEU A 323 7.58 7.29 12.80
CA LEU A 323 6.20 7.27 12.35
C LEU A 323 5.92 6.11 11.37
N SER A 324 6.27 4.88 11.76
CA SER A 324 5.61 3.65 11.28
C SER A 324 4.19 3.55 11.88
N GLU A 325 3.46 4.66 11.72
CA GLU A 325 2.22 5.00 12.40
C GLU A 325 1.02 4.35 11.78
N ILE A 326 0.17 3.84 12.67
CA ILE A 326 -1.13 3.30 12.31
C ILE A 326 -2.12 4.09 13.14
N ALA A 327 -2.78 5.08 12.54
CA ALA A 327 -3.77 5.88 13.25
C ALA A 327 -5.18 5.45 12.88
N PHE A 328 -5.97 5.18 13.92
CA PHE A 328 -7.37 4.83 13.79
C PHE A 328 -8.24 5.95 14.27
N THR A 329 -9.38 6.06 13.63
CA THR A 329 -10.41 7.00 14.03
C THR A 329 -11.73 6.26 14.13
N SER A 330 -12.57 6.68 15.07
CA SER A 330 -13.99 6.39 15.03
C SER A 330 -14.64 7.06 13.80
N HIS A 331 -14.10 8.22 13.36
CA HIS A 331 -14.46 8.95 12.13
C HIS A 331 -13.27 9.81 11.65
N ILE A 332 -12.74 9.60 10.44
CA ILE A 332 -11.96 10.61 9.70
C ILE A 332 -13.00 11.43 8.95
N ALA A 333 -12.95 12.74 9.13
CA ALA A 333 -13.82 13.70 8.44
C ALA A 333 -13.70 13.55 6.92
#